data_AF-A0ABD2T3V6-F1
#
_entry.id   AF-A0ABD2T3V6-F1
#
_cell.length_a   1.000
_cell.length_b   1.000
_cell.length_c   1.000
_cell.angle_alpha   90.00
_cell.angle_beta   90.00
_cell.angle_gamma   90.00
#
_symmetry.space_group_name_H-M   'P 1'
#
loop_
_entity.id
_entity.type
_entity.pdbx_description
1 polymer ?
#
loop_
_entity_poly.entity_id
_entity_poly.type
_entity_poly.pdbx_seq_one_letter_code
_entity_poly.pdbx_strand_id
1 'polypeptide(L)'
;MTECGKRQKHRRQAKLREGTGHPDMAYKLEAAETKLDDLKSNTNTLGKEAAAAMAAVEAQQQRLTLQRLIAMVESERSYHQRILQILDQLEAEMLSERQRIEAAPAPPVDTMPPPPSYEEVNGVSTSPIQNGSTDNMGYFLGEVMYPYQAESDVELNLSVGEYIVIRKVSNNGWAEGECKGRAGWFPFGYIERRDRVLASKVAEVF
;
A
#
# COMPACT_ATOMS: atom_id res chain seq x y z
N MET A 1 49.87 -22.30 -0.11
CA MET A 1 51.11 -21.65 0.32
C MET A 1 51.95 -21.34 -0.90
N THR A 2 52.19 -20.06 -1.20
CA THR A 2 52.99 -19.60 -2.34
C THR A 2 54.48 -19.93 -2.15
N GLU A 3 55.16 -20.20 -3.27
CA GLU A 3 56.57 -20.63 -3.35
C GLU A 3 57.55 -19.69 -2.60
N CYS A 4 57.18 -18.40 -2.48
CA CYS A 4 57.89 -17.38 -1.72
C CYS A 4 57.97 -17.69 -0.21
N GLY A 5 56.91 -18.27 0.38
CA GLY A 5 56.87 -18.61 1.81
C GLY A 5 57.85 -19.72 2.19
N LYS A 6 58.04 -20.71 1.30
CA LYS A 6 58.99 -21.81 1.51
C LYS A 6 60.44 -21.32 1.50
N ARG A 7 60.79 -20.41 0.57
CA ARG A 7 62.13 -19.80 0.50
C ARG A 7 62.46 -18.97 1.74
N GLN A 8 61.47 -18.29 2.31
CA GLN A 8 61.66 -17.45 3.50
C GLN A 8 61.83 -18.26 4.79
N LYS A 9 61.11 -19.38 4.96
CA LYS A 9 61.36 -20.35 6.06
C LYS A 9 62.77 -20.95 5.95
N HIS A 10 63.19 -21.39 4.77
CA HIS A 10 64.51 -21.99 4.55
C HIS A 10 65.66 -21.00 4.87
N ARG A 11 65.52 -19.73 4.48
CA ARG A 11 66.51 -18.68 4.79
C ARG A 11 66.58 -18.34 6.28
N ARG A 12 65.48 -18.49 7.04
CA ARG A 12 65.44 -18.26 8.50
C ARG A 12 66.04 -19.44 9.27
N GLN A 13 65.78 -20.68 8.83
CA GLN A 13 66.42 -21.88 9.40
C GLN A 13 67.94 -21.87 9.20
N ALA A 14 68.43 -21.44 8.03
CA ALA A 14 69.86 -21.32 7.76
C ALA A 14 70.55 -20.32 8.71
N LYS A 15 69.89 -19.20 9.03
CA LYS A 15 70.42 -18.17 9.94
C LYS A 15 70.37 -18.56 11.43
N LEU A 16 69.44 -19.44 11.83
CA LEU A 16 69.37 -19.98 13.19
C LEU A 16 70.46 -21.00 13.50
N ARG A 17 71.03 -21.64 12.47
CA ARG A 17 72.14 -22.60 12.61
C ARG A 17 73.51 -21.92 12.84
N GLU A 18 73.62 -20.62 12.56
CA GLU A 18 74.88 -19.85 12.67
C GLU A 18 75.03 -19.06 13.98
N GLY A 19 73.99 -18.95 14.80
CA GLY A 19 74.08 -18.36 16.13
C GLY A 19 74.16 -19.45 17.20
N THR A 20 75.12 -19.35 18.13
CA THR A 20 75.07 -20.05 19.43
C THR A 20 73.77 -19.68 20.14
N GLY A 21 72.71 -20.44 19.87
CA GLY A 21 71.33 -20.13 20.22
C GLY A 21 70.72 -21.30 20.98
N HIS A 22 70.25 -20.99 22.19
CA HIS A 22 69.56 -21.89 23.11
C HIS A 22 68.52 -22.75 22.37
N PRO A 23 68.61 -24.10 22.40
CA PRO A 23 67.72 -25.00 21.65
C PRO A 23 66.23 -24.71 21.91
N ASP A 24 65.89 -24.35 23.15
CA ASP A 24 64.54 -23.94 23.57
C ASP A 24 63.94 -22.79 22.75
N MET A 25 64.76 -21.85 22.25
CA MET A 25 64.24 -20.72 21.48
C MET A 25 63.87 -21.11 20.04
N ALA A 26 64.59 -22.07 19.45
CA ALA A 26 64.25 -22.64 18.15
C ALA A 26 62.92 -23.41 18.22
N TYR A 27 62.72 -24.24 19.26
CA TYR A 27 61.45 -24.93 19.49
C TYR A 27 60.27 -23.98 19.70
N LYS A 28 60.47 -22.89 20.45
CA LYS A 28 59.43 -21.85 20.63
C LYS A 28 59.07 -21.15 19.33
N LEU A 29 60.06 -20.88 18.47
CA LEU A 29 59.83 -20.29 17.15
C LEU A 29 59.05 -21.24 16.24
N GLU A 30 59.41 -22.52 16.19
CA GLU A 30 58.69 -23.53 15.41
C GLU A 30 57.25 -23.70 15.90
N ALA A 31 57.03 -23.77 17.22
CA ALA A 31 55.69 -23.82 17.79
C ALA A 31 54.85 -22.56 17.47
N ALA A 32 55.48 -21.38 17.45
CA ALA A 32 54.82 -20.14 17.04
C ALA A 32 54.48 -20.12 15.55
N GLU A 33 55.34 -20.68 14.68
CA GLU A 33 55.05 -20.81 13.25
C GLU A 33 53.88 -21.76 12.98
N THR A 34 53.81 -22.91 13.65
CA THR A 34 52.67 -23.83 13.53
C THR A 34 51.37 -23.17 13.97
N LYS A 35 51.37 -22.48 15.13
CA LYS A 35 50.18 -21.75 15.59
C LYS A 35 49.73 -20.65 14.63
N LEU A 36 50.66 -19.96 13.96
CA LEU A 36 50.31 -18.97 12.94
C LEU A 36 49.72 -19.61 11.70
N ASP A 37 50.26 -20.74 11.26
CA ASP A 37 49.71 -21.51 10.14
C ASP A 37 48.29 -22.02 10.47
N ASP A 38 48.05 -22.48 11.70
CA ASP A 38 46.72 -22.89 12.20
C ASP A 38 45.74 -21.73 12.24
N LEU A 39 46.14 -20.60 12.85
CA LEU A 39 45.29 -19.41 12.95
C LEU A 39 44.92 -18.88 11.55
N LYS A 40 45.86 -18.90 10.61
CA LYS A 40 45.62 -18.50 9.22
C LYS A 40 44.62 -19.42 8.53
N SER A 41 44.72 -20.73 8.77
CA SER A 41 43.75 -21.70 8.26
C SER A 41 42.36 -21.41 8.83
N ASN A 42 42.26 -21.20 10.14
CA ASN A 42 40.99 -20.90 10.81
C ASN A 42 40.35 -19.62 10.28
N THR A 43 41.11 -18.53 10.13
CA THR A 43 40.60 -17.27 9.57
C THR A 43 40.11 -17.45 8.13
N ASN A 44 40.80 -18.27 7.33
CA ASN A 44 40.38 -18.56 5.96
C ASN A 44 39.07 -19.36 5.91
N THR A 45 38.90 -20.35 6.77
CA THR A 45 37.65 -21.13 6.88
C THR A 45 36.50 -20.23 7.34
N LEU A 46 36.71 -19.45 8.39
CA LEU A 46 35.70 -18.51 8.90
C LEU A 46 35.30 -17.48 7.82
N GLY A 47 36.26 -16.98 7.03
CA GLY A 47 35.97 -16.08 5.93
C GLY A 47 35.07 -16.70 4.85
N LYS A 48 35.28 -17.99 4.53
CA LYS A 48 34.42 -18.72 3.59
C LYS A 48 33.01 -18.95 4.15
N GLU A 49 32.92 -19.31 5.42
CA GLU A 49 31.63 -19.50 6.11
C GLU A 49 30.84 -18.19 6.18
N ALA A 50 31.49 -17.09 6.54
CA ALA A 50 30.87 -15.77 6.57
C ALA A 50 30.37 -15.35 5.18
N ALA A 51 31.17 -15.56 4.12
CA ALA A 51 30.76 -15.27 2.76
C ALA A 51 29.55 -16.11 2.32
N ALA A 52 29.55 -17.41 2.63
CA ALA A 52 28.43 -18.31 2.33
C ALA A 52 27.17 -17.91 3.10
N ALA A 53 27.29 -17.54 4.38
CA ALA A 53 26.15 -17.09 5.19
C ALA A 53 25.54 -15.79 4.65
N MET A 54 26.36 -14.80 4.26
CA MET A 54 25.87 -13.56 3.66
C MET A 54 25.13 -13.81 2.34
N ALA A 55 25.68 -14.67 1.47
CA ALA A 55 25.01 -15.04 0.22
C ALA A 55 23.67 -15.77 0.46
N ALA A 56 23.59 -16.61 1.49
CA ALA A 56 22.36 -17.30 1.86
C ALA A 56 21.28 -16.32 2.36
N VAL A 57 21.65 -15.31 3.16
CA VAL A 57 20.74 -14.27 3.63
C VAL A 57 20.20 -13.45 2.47
N GLU A 58 21.06 -13.06 1.52
CA GLU A 58 20.63 -12.31 0.33
C GLU A 58 19.64 -13.13 -0.51
N ALA A 59 19.95 -14.41 -0.78
CA ALA A 59 19.06 -15.29 -1.54
C ALA A 59 17.71 -15.50 -0.83
N GLN A 60 17.72 -15.61 0.50
CA GLN A 60 16.49 -15.70 1.30
C GLN A 60 15.67 -14.41 1.21
N GLN A 61 16.31 -13.25 1.33
CA GLN A 61 15.65 -11.95 1.24
C GLN A 61 15.01 -11.74 -0.13
N GLN A 62 15.72 -12.10 -1.21
CA GLN A 62 15.19 -12.04 -2.57
C GLN A 62 13.96 -12.95 -2.74
N ARG A 63 14.03 -14.19 -2.23
CA ARG A 63 12.92 -15.14 -2.28
C ARG A 63 11.68 -14.64 -1.55
N LEU A 64 11.84 -14.16 -0.32
CA LEU A 64 10.74 -13.63 0.48
C LEU A 64 10.13 -12.38 -0.13
N THR A 65 10.97 -11.49 -0.67
CA THR A 65 10.51 -10.28 -1.36
C THR A 65 9.67 -10.65 -2.57
N LEU A 66 10.14 -11.59 -3.40
CA LEU A 66 9.39 -12.06 -4.55
C LEU A 66 8.07 -12.72 -4.15
N GLN A 67 8.07 -13.59 -3.14
CA GLN A 67 6.84 -14.21 -2.64
C GLN A 67 5.80 -13.17 -2.19
N ARG A 68 6.23 -12.11 -1.50
CA ARG A 68 5.34 -11.01 -1.08
C ARG A 68 4.75 -10.26 -2.29
N LEU A 69 5.57 -9.97 -3.30
CA LEU A 69 5.10 -9.30 -4.52
C LEU A 69 4.11 -10.16 -5.30
N ILE A 70 4.37 -11.46 -5.43
CA ILE A 70 3.45 -12.40 -6.08
C ILE A 70 2.11 -12.42 -5.35
N ALA A 71 2.12 -12.61 -4.02
CA ALA A 71 0.90 -12.64 -3.23
C ALA A 71 0.08 -11.33 -3.36
N MET A 72 0.75 -10.18 -3.41
CA MET A 72 0.11 -8.88 -3.63
C MET A 72 -0.59 -8.83 -5.00
N VAL A 73 0.14 -9.15 -6.07
CA VAL A 73 -0.42 -9.13 -7.43
C VAL A 73 -1.55 -10.14 -7.61
N GLU A 74 -1.43 -11.33 -7.01
CA GLU A 74 -2.48 -12.35 -7.04
C GLU A 74 -3.73 -11.88 -6.31
N SER A 75 -3.58 -11.24 -5.16
CA SER A 75 -4.72 -10.67 -4.42
C SER A 75 -5.45 -9.59 -5.23
N GLU A 76 -4.70 -8.73 -5.92
CA GLU A 76 -5.27 -7.70 -6.79
C GLU A 76 -6.02 -8.32 -7.97
N ARG A 77 -5.43 -9.35 -8.61
CA ARG A 77 -6.10 -10.09 -9.69
C ARG A 77 -7.40 -10.73 -9.19
N SER A 78 -7.37 -11.37 -8.02
CA SER A 78 -8.55 -12.01 -7.42
C SER A 78 -9.65 -11.02 -7.06
N TYR A 79 -9.29 -9.82 -6.58
CA TYR A 79 -10.25 -8.74 -6.29
C TYR A 79 -11.01 -8.32 -7.55
N HIS A 80 -10.30 -8.00 -8.62
CA HIS A 80 -10.90 -7.61 -9.89
C HIS A 80 -11.74 -8.74 -10.50
N GLN A 81 -11.24 -9.98 -10.43
CA GLN A 81 -11.97 -11.14 -10.91
C GLN A 81 -13.29 -11.34 -10.16
N ARG A 82 -13.31 -11.07 -8.85
CA ARG A 82 -14.53 -11.13 -8.05
C ARG A 82 -15.51 -10.03 -8.41
N ILE A 83 -15.04 -8.81 -8.69
CA ILE A 83 -15.89 -7.72 -9.17
C ILE A 83 -16.58 -8.11 -10.48
N LEU A 84 -15.81 -8.64 -11.45
CA LEU A 84 -16.37 -9.06 -12.73
C LEU A 84 -17.47 -10.11 -12.54
N GLN A 85 -17.24 -11.12 -11.70
CA GLN A 85 -18.26 -12.13 -11.38
C GLN A 85 -19.54 -11.54 -10.79
N ILE A 86 -19.44 -10.53 -9.93
CA ILE A 86 -20.60 -9.86 -9.35
C ILE A 86 -21.36 -9.08 -10.43
N LEU A 87 -20.64 -8.39 -11.32
CA LEU A 87 -21.27 -7.63 -12.41
C LEU A 87 -21.97 -8.54 -13.41
N ASP A 88 -21.35 -9.66 -13.81
CA ASP A 88 -21.95 -10.65 -14.71
C ASP A 88 -23.24 -11.23 -14.10
N GLN A 89 -23.22 -11.55 -12.81
CA GLN A 89 -24.40 -12.05 -12.10
C GLN A 89 -25.52 -11.00 -12.05
N LEU A 90 -25.17 -9.74 -11.75
CA LEU A 90 -26.14 -8.65 -11.71
C LEU A 90 -26.75 -8.39 -13.08
N GLU A 91 -25.96 -8.44 -14.15
CA GLU A 91 -26.45 -8.31 -15.53
C GLU A 91 -27.47 -9.41 -15.85
N ALA A 92 -27.15 -10.67 -15.53
CA ALA A 92 -28.07 -11.79 -15.74
C ALA A 92 -29.39 -11.63 -14.98
N GLU A 93 -29.34 -11.12 -13.75
CA GLU A 93 -30.53 -10.82 -12.95
C GLU A 93 -31.35 -9.67 -13.55
N MET A 94 -30.69 -8.57 -13.96
CA MET A 94 -31.35 -7.43 -14.59
C MET A 94 -32.04 -7.80 -15.90
N LEU A 95 -31.40 -8.63 -16.73
CA LEU A 95 -31.99 -9.14 -17.98
C LEU A 95 -33.20 -10.02 -17.70
N SER A 96 -33.11 -10.92 -16.71
CA SER A 96 -34.21 -11.78 -16.30
C SER A 96 -35.41 -10.98 -15.77
N GLU A 97 -35.15 -9.94 -14.97
CA GLU A 97 -36.20 -9.07 -14.44
C GLU A 97 -36.84 -8.21 -15.54
N ARG A 98 -36.05 -7.69 -16.49
CA ARG A 98 -36.60 -7.00 -17.67
C ARG A 98 -37.55 -7.90 -18.46
N GLN A 99 -37.17 -9.15 -18.71
CA GLN A 99 -37.99 -10.08 -19.45
C GLN A 99 -39.29 -10.42 -18.70
N ARG A 100 -39.27 -10.48 -17.37
CA ARG A 100 -40.49 -10.65 -16.54
C ARG A 100 -41.44 -9.47 -16.66
N ILE A 101 -40.92 -8.24 -16.61
CA ILE A 101 -41.73 -7.01 -16.74
C ILE A 101 -42.33 -6.91 -18.14
N GLU A 102 -41.55 -7.21 -19.19
CA GLU A 102 -42.02 -7.18 -20.57
C GLU A 102 -43.04 -8.29 -20.87
N ALA A 103 -42.91 -9.46 -20.23
CA ALA A 103 -43.88 -10.55 -20.34
C ALA A 103 -45.17 -10.35 -19.52
N ALA A 104 -45.24 -9.32 -18.67
CA ALA A 104 -46.46 -9.00 -17.93
C ALA A 104 -47.51 -8.39 -18.87
N PRO A 105 -48.79 -8.80 -18.82
CA PRO A 105 -49.83 -8.22 -19.66
C PRO A 105 -50.00 -6.73 -19.30
N ALA A 106 -49.95 -5.83 -20.30
CA ALA A 106 -50.31 -4.44 -20.08
C ALA A 106 -51.74 -4.36 -19.52
N PRO A 107 -52.00 -3.55 -18.47
CA PRO A 107 -53.36 -3.33 -18.00
C PRO A 107 -54.19 -2.73 -19.15
N PRO A 108 -55.48 -3.09 -19.27
CA PRO A 108 -56.34 -2.53 -20.31
C PRO A 108 -56.35 -1.00 -20.20
N VAL A 109 -55.77 -0.35 -21.22
CA VAL A 109 -55.82 1.09 -21.42
C VAL A 109 -57.25 1.49 -21.75
N ASP A 110 -58.03 1.81 -20.73
CA ASP A 110 -59.26 2.59 -20.88
C ASP A 110 -59.11 3.92 -20.13
N THR A 111 -58.96 4.99 -20.91
CA THR A 111 -59.08 6.42 -20.54
C THR A 111 -58.22 6.96 -19.40
N MET A 112 -57.05 7.53 -19.74
CA MET A 112 -56.41 8.58 -18.93
C MET A 112 -56.06 9.76 -19.85
N PRO A 113 -56.43 11.02 -19.51
CA PRO A 113 -56.14 12.18 -20.35
C PRO A 113 -54.64 12.53 -20.33
N PRO A 114 -54.08 13.11 -21.42
CA PRO A 114 -52.66 13.44 -21.49
C PRO A 114 -52.31 14.58 -20.53
N PRO A 115 -51.09 14.60 -19.96
CA PRO A 115 -50.62 15.72 -19.13
C PRO A 115 -50.49 16.99 -19.98
N PRO A 116 -50.75 18.18 -19.40
CA PRO A 116 -50.72 19.43 -20.14
C PRO A 116 -49.31 19.76 -20.66
N SER A 117 -49.26 20.20 -21.92
CA SER A 117 -48.06 20.73 -22.58
C SER A 117 -47.63 22.02 -21.89
N TYR A 118 -46.39 22.08 -21.40
CA TYR A 118 -45.80 23.32 -20.90
C TYR A 118 -45.22 24.10 -22.08
N GLU A 119 -45.81 25.26 -22.37
CA GLU A 119 -45.23 26.22 -23.32
C GLU A 119 -44.13 27.06 -22.65
N GLU A 120 -43.11 27.34 -23.44
CA GLU A 120 -41.88 28.03 -23.12
C GLU A 120 -42.09 29.49 -22.68
N VAL A 121 -41.41 29.89 -21.61
CA VAL A 121 -41.02 31.29 -21.39
C VAL A 121 -39.51 31.34 -21.19
N ASN A 122 -38.83 31.74 -22.28
CA ASN A 122 -37.62 32.57 -22.38
C ASN A 122 -36.77 32.76 -21.10
N GLY A 123 -35.47 32.50 -21.09
CA GLY A 123 -34.52 32.39 -22.20
C GLY A 123 -33.27 33.17 -21.84
N VAL A 124 -32.21 32.50 -21.34
CA VAL A 124 -30.83 33.02 -21.34
C VAL A 124 -29.86 31.84 -21.52
N SER A 125 -29.24 31.83 -22.70
CA SER A 125 -27.96 31.22 -23.08
C SER A 125 -27.65 29.79 -22.65
N THR A 126 -27.91 28.87 -23.58
CA THR A 126 -27.00 27.78 -23.91
C THR A 126 -25.57 28.32 -24.01
N SER A 127 -24.77 28.07 -22.98
CA SER A 127 -23.32 28.16 -23.06
C SER A 127 -22.77 26.75 -23.29
N PRO A 128 -21.77 26.59 -24.17
CA PRO A 128 -21.32 25.29 -24.63
C PRO A 128 -20.73 24.48 -23.48
N ILE A 129 -20.85 23.16 -23.61
CA ILE A 129 -20.06 22.15 -22.90
C ILE A 129 -18.61 22.66 -22.81
N GLN A 130 -18.25 23.19 -21.65
CA GLN A 130 -16.86 23.42 -21.30
C GLN A 130 -16.37 22.14 -20.65
N ASN A 131 -15.67 21.36 -21.48
CA ASN A 131 -14.61 20.47 -21.04
C ASN A 131 -13.73 21.23 -20.04
N GLY A 132 -13.98 20.97 -18.75
CA GLY A 132 -13.15 21.37 -17.64
C GLY A 132 -12.90 20.12 -16.81
N SER A 133 -11.82 19.42 -17.12
CA SER A 133 -11.22 18.40 -16.28
C SER A 133 -11.26 18.81 -14.82
N THR A 134 -12.17 18.24 -14.05
CA THR A 134 -12.07 18.20 -12.59
C THR A 134 -12.24 16.76 -12.19
N ASP A 135 -11.08 16.12 -12.09
CA ASP A 135 -10.77 14.89 -11.38
C ASP A 135 -11.94 14.20 -10.70
N ASN A 136 -12.20 12.99 -11.17
CA ASN A 136 -12.46 11.80 -10.38
C ASN A 136 -12.20 11.93 -8.86
N MET A 137 -13.07 12.64 -8.13
CA MET A 137 -13.01 12.74 -6.68
C MET A 137 -14.26 12.07 -6.12
N GLY A 138 -14.15 10.75 -5.97
CA GLY A 138 -15.17 9.96 -5.29
C GLY A 138 -15.44 10.52 -3.89
N TYR A 139 -16.70 10.47 -3.47
CA TYR A 139 -17.11 10.80 -2.11
C TYR A 139 -16.20 10.09 -1.10
N PHE A 140 -15.72 10.82 -0.09
CA PHE A 140 -14.91 10.23 0.99
C PHE A 140 -15.48 10.60 2.36
N LEU A 141 -15.18 9.76 3.34
CA LEU A 141 -15.59 9.97 4.73
C LEU A 141 -14.53 10.82 5.44
N GLY A 142 -14.97 11.74 6.28
CA GLY A 142 -14.09 12.50 7.14
C GLY A 142 -14.65 12.60 8.55
N GLU A 143 -13.75 12.68 9.53
CA GLU A 143 -14.06 12.90 10.93
C GLU A 143 -13.76 14.35 11.31
N VAL A 144 -14.67 14.97 12.05
CA VAL A 144 -14.51 16.35 12.53
C VAL A 144 -13.50 16.38 13.67
N MET A 145 -12.40 17.08 13.48
CA MET A 145 -11.34 17.27 14.50
C MET A 145 -11.56 18.53 15.35
N TYR A 146 -12.24 19.53 14.79
CA TYR A 146 -12.52 20.81 15.46
C TYR A 146 -13.97 21.22 15.24
N PRO A 147 -14.66 21.77 16.27
CA PRO A 147 -16.04 22.19 16.12
C PRO A 147 -16.13 23.43 15.22
N TYR A 148 -17.25 23.58 14.52
CA TYR A 148 -17.53 24.75 13.68
C TYR A 148 -18.99 25.15 13.79
N GLN A 149 -19.25 26.44 14.01
CA GLN A 149 -20.58 26.99 14.07
C GLN A 149 -20.87 27.71 12.75
N ALA A 150 -21.95 27.31 12.08
CA ALA A 150 -22.35 27.90 10.81
C ALA A 150 -22.76 29.37 11.01
N GLU A 151 -22.24 30.25 10.17
CA GLU A 151 -22.57 31.67 10.11
C GLU A 151 -23.71 31.95 9.11
N SER A 152 -23.97 31.01 8.19
CA SER A 152 -25.02 31.08 7.16
C SER A 152 -25.84 29.79 7.07
N ASP A 153 -27.03 29.88 6.48
CA ASP A 153 -27.89 28.77 6.09
C ASP A 153 -27.29 27.81 5.06
N VAL A 154 -26.27 28.24 4.29
CA VAL A 154 -25.53 27.36 3.37
C VAL A 154 -24.39 26.59 4.04
N GLU A 155 -24.10 26.88 5.31
CA GLU A 155 -23.01 26.28 6.07
C GLU A 155 -23.49 25.17 7.01
N LEU A 156 -22.61 24.20 7.27
CA LEU A 156 -22.89 23.05 8.12
C LEU A 156 -22.24 23.23 9.49
N ASN A 157 -23.03 23.06 10.55
CA ASN A 157 -22.48 23.00 11.90
C ASN A 157 -21.76 21.68 12.11
N LEU A 158 -20.57 21.72 12.71
CA LEU A 158 -19.72 20.57 12.95
C LEU A 158 -19.48 20.37 14.45
N SER A 159 -19.62 19.12 14.92
CA SER A 159 -19.22 18.71 16.26
C SER A 159 -18.07 17.72 16.19
N VAL A 160 -17.09 17.84 17.10
CA VAL A 160 -15.92 16.94 17.13
C VAL A 160 -16.35 15.48 17.24
N GLY A 161 -15.72 14.61 16.45
CA GLY A 161 -16.00 13.17 16.39
C GLY A 161 -17.18 12.80 15.48
N GLU A 162 -17.86 13.78 14.88
CA GLU A 162 -18.89 13.48 13.87
C GLU A 162 -18.25 13.06 12.55
N TYR A 163 -18.97 12.19 11.83
CA TYR A 163 -18.57 11.75 10.50
C TYR A 163 -19.39 12.48 9.44
N ILE A 164 -18.70 12.95 8.41
CA ILE A 164 -19.26 13.71 7.30
C ILE A 164 -18.88 13.02 5.99
N VAL A 165 -19.82 12.95 5.06
CA VAL A 165 -19.54 12.54 3.69
C VAL A 165 -19.18 13.79 2.89
N ILE A 166 -17.92 13.88 2.46
CA ILE A 166 -17.41 15.02 1.69
C ILE A 166 -17.68 14.76 0.21
N ARG A 167 -18.37 15.71 -0.44
CA ARG A 167 -18.72 15.66 -1.86
C ARG A 167 -17.75 16.44 -2.73
N LYS A 168 -17.28 17.58 -2.22
CA LYS A 168 -16.42 18.50 -2.98
C LYS A 168 -15.48 19.25 -2.04
N VAL A 169 -14.23 19.41 -2.46
CA VAL A 169 -13.26 20.29 -1.79
C VAL A 169 -12.90 21.41 -2.77
N SER A 170 -13.06 22.65 -2.33
CA SER A 170 -12.73 23.86 -3.07
C SER A 170 -11.29 24.30 -2.74
N ASN A 171 -10.63 24.97 -3.68
CA ASN A 171 -9.26 25.47 -3.51
C ASN A 171 -9.13 26.63 -2.50
N ASN A 172 -10.25 27.20 -2.04
CA ASN A 172 -10.32 28.27 -1.04
C ASN A 172 -10.34 27.75 0.41
N GLY A 173 -10.09 26.45 0.62
CA GLY A 173 -10.07 25.83 1.95
C GLY A 173 -11.44 25.39 2.48
N TRP A 174 -12.50 25.52 1.67
CA TRP A 174 -13.84 25.05 2.03
C TRP A 174 -14.15 23.70 1.39
N ALA A 175 -14.98 22.91 2.08
CA ALA A 175 -15.54 21.68 1.57
C ALA A 175 -17.06 21.67 1.72
N GLU A 176 -17.72 20.99 0.80
CA GLU A 176 -19.15 20.71 0.84
C GLU A 176 -19.36 19.24 1.21
N GLY A 177 -20.23 18.99 2.18
CA GLY A 177 -20.55 17.64 2.62
C GLY A 177 -21.92 17.53 3.26
N GLU A 178 -22.22 16.31 3.71
CA GLU A 178 -23.47 15.97 4.36
C GLU A 178 -23.23 15.29 5.70
N CYS A 179 -23.96 15.74 6.71
CA CYS A 179 -24.01 15.12 8.03
C CYS A 179 -25.45 15.20 8.56
N LYS A 180 -25.96 14.11 9.15
CA LYS A 180 -27.31 14.04 9.74
C LYS A 180 -28.43 14.51 8.79
N GLY A 181 -28.32 14.20 7.50
CA GLY A 181 -29.31 14.59 6.48
C GLY A 181 -29.33 16.09 6.14
N ARG A 182 -28.33 16.87 6.58
CA ARG A 182 -28.13 18.25 6.16
C ARG A 182 -26.85 18.40 5.35
N ALA A 183 -26.97 19.09 4.23
CA ALA A 183 -25.87 19.49 3.37
C ALA A 183 -25.42 20.90 3.70
N GLY A 184 -24.12 21.17 3.62
CA GLY A 184 -23.60 22.52 3.73
C GLY A 184 -22.08 22.61 3.61
N TRP A 185 -21.61 23.85 3.62
CA TRP A 185 -20.19 24.19 3.53
C TRP A 185 -19.53 24.26 4.92
N PHE A 186 -18.27 23.85 4.99
CA PHE A 186 -17.46 23.95 6.21
C PHE A 186 -15.95 24.05 5.88
N PRO A 187 -15.10 24.49 6.83
CA PRO A 187 -13.65 24.53 6.65
C PRO A 187 -13.05 23.12 6.47
N PHE A 188 -12.41 22.86 5.34
CA PHE A 188 -11.83 21.54 5.04
C PHE A 188 -10.73 21.15 6.04
N GLY A 189 -9.93 22.11 6.50
CA GLY A 189 -8.85 21.87 7.47
C GLY A 189 -9.32 21.36 8.84
N TYR A 190 -10.63 21.35 9.09
CA TYR A 190 -11.20 20.85 10.35
C TYR A 190 -11.53 19.37 10.28
N ILE A 191 -11.37 18.76 9.10
CA ILE A 191 -11.75 17.39 8.82
C ILE A 191 -10.51 16.55 8.57
N GLU A 192 -10.43 15.42 9.27
CA GLU A 192 -9.44 14.38 8.97
C GLU A 192 -10.09 13.33 8.07
N ARG A 193 -9.46 13.04 6.93
CA ARG A 193 -9.95 12.00 6.01
C ARG A 193 -9.86 10.64 6.70
N ARG A 194 -10.96 9.89 6.68
CA ARG A 194 -11.03 8.52 7.20
C ARG A 194 -11.32 7.56 6.06
N ASP A 195 -10.52 6.51 5.96
CA ASP A 195 -10.84 5.41 5.05
C ASP A 195 -12.09 4.70 5.58
N ARG A 196 -12.95 4.20 4.68
CA ARG A 196 -14.18 3.47 5.05
C ARG A 196 -13.83 2.37 6.04
N VAL A 197 -14.08 2.60 7.32
CA VAL A 197 -13.90 1.57 8.34
C VAL A 197 -15.03 0.57 8.11
N LEU A 198 -14.65 -0.60 7.58
CA LEU A 198 -15.48 -1.79 7.56
C LEU A 198 -16.15 -1.92 8.93
N ALA A 199 -17.47 -2.08 8.96
CA ALA A 199 -18.27 -2.35 10.15
C ALA A 199 -17.83 -3.59 10.97
N SER A 200 -16.75 -4.27 10.55
CA SER A 200 -16.19 -5.48 11.15
C SER A 200 -15.25 -5.24 12.34
N LYS A 201 -15.10 -4.01 12.87
CA LYS A 201 -14.19 -3.73 14.01
C LYS A 201 -14.88 -3.30 15.30
N VAL A 202 -16.16 -3.65 15.48
CA VAL A 202 -16.94 -3.33 16.71
C VAL A 202 -17.33 -4.57 17.53
N ALA A 203 -16.95 -5.79 17.13
CA ALA A 203 -17.36 -7.00 17.85
C ALA A 203 -16.18 -7.84 18.34
N GLU A 204 -15.34 -7.29 19.23
CA GLU A 204 -14.64 -8.07 20.26
C GLU A 204 -14.43 -7.21 21.52
N VAL A 205 -15.52 -6.92 22.23
CA VAL A 205 -15.49 -6.73 23.69
C VAL A 205 -16.79 -7.32 24.24
N PHE A 206 -16.81 -8.62 24.46
CA PHE A 206 -17.53 -9.30 25.56
C PHE A 206 -16.84 -10.63 25.83
#